data_AF-A0A3N0BZW3-F1
#
_entry.id   AF-A0A3N0BZW3-F1
#
_cell.length_a   1.000
_cell.length_b   1.000
_cell.length_c   1.000
_cell.angle_alpha   90.00
_cell.angle_beta   90.00
_cell.angle_gamma   90.00
#
_symmetry.space_group_name_H-M   'P 1'
#
loop_
_entity.id
_entity.type
_entity.pdbx_description
1 polymer ?
#
loop_
_entity_poly.entity_id
_entity_poly.type
_entity_poly.pdbx_seq_one_letter_code
_entity_poly.pdbx_strand_id
1 'polypeptide(L)'
;MLSVVAFFASSCSSPGTSSDATTTEASATATQSVAASTGIDLTLFKAGAVVGDPSTVDCTLSGGAETTCYEITISGYPTDHEVGPFCPETITTGADKAGIWFDGEGVYDLDGEFIANLAEKYNDSGWQMYDENGNVFVTDTAEAFEAAARPDVDPAYQNYCIEGSVDYLENGEPITSTVLIPTSPVAAAAPSEPQGNQGVTLDGVIIAASAPVDAILGAYTIASFDDCGGHFNPFEGYHLHGATGCSETGTASEGETAMFGYAMDGYPVHSPYSEAELANVQLDECNGHTTEAEGYHYHANSAAKNQVIQCLVGQTVAGEGDGGGPPAGGVPAGGAPGNN
;
A
#
# COMPACT_ATOMS: atom_id res chain seq x y z
N MET A 1 -42.35 -56.31 -31.58
CA MET A 1 -41.88 -56.96 -32.82
C MET A 1 -40.41 -57.31 -32.61
N LEU A 2 -40.08 -58.61 -32.73
CA LEU A 2 -38.76 -59.30 -32.78
C LEU A 2 -37.64 -58.77 -31.84
N SER A 3 -37.19 -59.44 -30.77
CA SER A 3 -36.78 -60.85 -30.55
C SER A 3 -35.86 -61.43 -31.64
N VAL A 4 -34.54 -61.48 -31.41
CA VAL A 4 -33.73 -62.58 -30.80
C VAL A 4 -33.24 -63.58 -31.85
N VAL A 5 -31.93 -63.93 -31.82
CA VAL A 5 -31.26 -65.26 -31.94
C VAL A 5 -29.73 -64.96 -31.96
N ALA A 6 -28.96 -65.14 -30.87
CA ALA A 6 -28.36 -66.36 -30.28
C ALA A 6 -27.24 -67.03 -31.13
N PHE A 7 -26.02 -67.18 -30.56
CA PHE A 7 -25.40 -68.49 -30.22
C PHE A 7 -23.96 -68.37 -29.64
N PHE A 8 -23.74 -68.99 -28.45
CA PHE A 8 -22.62 -69.86 -27.99
C PHE A 8 -21.14 -69.39 -28.11
N ALA A 9 -20.17 -69.72 -27.24
CA ALA A 9 -20.07 -70.42 -25.95
C ALA A 9 -18.60 -70.27 -25.44
N SER A 10 -18.38 -70.53 -24.14
CA SER A 10 -17.25 -71.29 -23.55
C SER A 10 -16.55 -70.63 -22.33
N SER A 11 -17.06 -71.04 -21.15
CA SER A 11 -16.38 -71.61 -19.97
C SER A 11 -15.07 -71.04 -19.34
N CYS A 12 -15.15 -70.99 -18.00
CA CYS A 12 -14.15 -71.25 -16.94
C CYS A 12 -13.44 -70.08 -16.22
N SER A 13 -13.94 -69.82 -14.99
CA SER A 13 -13.24 -69.88 -13.68
C SER A 13 -13.39 -68.63 -12.79
N SER A 14 -14.07 -68.84 -11.66
CA SER A 14 -14.13 -67.97 -10.46
C SER A 14 -12.91 -68.21 -9.54
N PRO A 15 -12.82 -67.58 -8.35
CA PRO A 15 -12.94 -66.17 -7.99
C PRO A 15 -11.67 -65.66 -7.25
N GLY A 16 -11.43 -64.35 -7.25
CA GLY A 16 -10.39 -63.71 -6.45
C GLY A 16 -10.93 -62.41 -5.84
N THR A 17 -11.06 -62.41 -4.52
CA THR A 17 -11.66 -61.39 -3.66
C THR A 17 -10.82 -60.11 -3.58
N SER A 18 -11.53 -58.97 -3.59
CA SER A 18 -11.25 -57.65 -3.01
C SER A 18 -9.84 -57.05 -3.10
N SER A 19 -9.73 -55.86 -3.70
CA SER A 19 -9.78 -54.59 -2.96
C SER A 19 -9.76 -53.42 -3.94
N ASP A 20 -10.71 -52.52 -3.74
CA ASP A 20 -10.83 -51.22 -4.39
C ASP A 20 -9.59 -50.36 -4.05
N ALA A 21 -8.89 -49.89 -5.07
CA ALA A 21 -7.96 -48.78 -4.98
C ALA A 21 -7.91 -48.10 -6.35
N THR A 22 -8.95 -47.31 -6.62
CA THR A 22 -8.91 -46.30 -7.68
C THR A 22 -7.85 -45.27 -7.27
N THR A 23 -6.63 -45.43 -7.75
CA THR A 23 -5.61 -44.37 -7.72
C THR A 23 -6.08 -43.26 -8.65
N THR A 24 -6.72 -42.25 -8.07
CA THR A 24 -6.98 -40.96 -8.70
C THR A 24 -5.63 -40.34 -9.03
N GLU A 25 -5.33 -40.14 -10.31
CA GLU A 25 -4.18 -39.34 -10.72
C GLU A 25 -4.34 -37.93 -10.13
N ALA A 26 -3.42 -37.58 -9.24
CA ALA A 26 -3.31 -36.24 -8.70
C ALA A 26 -2.94 -35.32 -9.88
N SER A 27 -3.86 -34.40 -10.20
CA SER A 27 -3.59 -33.27 -11.08
C SER A 27 -2.42 -32.50 -10.50
N ALA A 28 -1.27 -32.56 -11.16
CA ALA A 28 -0.13 -31.73 -10.85
C ALA A 28 -0.54 -30.27 -11.05
N THR A 29 -0.58 -29.50 -9.97
CA THR A 29 -0.67 -28.05 -10.02
C THR A 29 0.53 -27.54 -10.82
N ALA A 30 0.26 -26.95 -11.99
CA ALA A 30 1.28 -26.27 -12.77
C ALA A 30 1.77 -25.08 -11.95
N THR A 31 3.02 -25.15 -11.47
CA THR A 31 3.75 -23.97 -11.01
C THR A 31 3.90 -23.06 -12.22
N GLN A 32 3.09 -21.99 -12.28
CA GLN A 32 3.26 -20.97 -13.31
C GLN A 32 4.64 -20.34 -13.10
N SER A 33 5.54 -20.54 -14.07
CA SER A 33 6.78 -19.78 -14.11
C SER A 33 6.43 -18.36 -14.52
N VAL A 34 6.47 -17.45 -13.55
CA VAL A 34 6.35 -16.02 -13.79
C VAL A 34 7.46 -15.62 -14.77
N ALA A 35 7.11 -15.04 -15.92
CA ALA A 35 8.10 -14.48 -16.83
C ALA A 35 8.83 -13.33 -16.09
N ALA A 36 10.15 -13.32 -16.14
CA ALA A 36 10.95 -12.29 -15.48
C ALA A 36 10.56 -10.91 -16.03
N SER A 37 9.97 -10.06 -15.18
CA SER A 37 9.84 -8.64 -15.46
C SER A 37 11.25 -8.05 -15.58
N THR A 38 11.41 -7.03 -16.42
CA THR A 38 12.71 -6.43 -16.78
C THR A 38 13.40 -5.66 -15.64
N GLY A 39 12.93 -5.78 -14.39
CA GLY A 39 13.39 -5.02 -13.25
C GLY A 39 13.13 -3.52 -13.36
N ILE A 40 13.80 -2.74 -12.53
CA ILE A 40 13.59 -1.29 -12.48
C ILE A 40 14.16 -0.62 -13.73
N ASP A 41 13.31 0.13 -14.43
CA ASP A 41 13.69 1.08 -15.47
C ASP A 41 13.81 2.49 -14.88
N LEU A 42 15.04 2.89 -14.59
CA LEU A 42 15.35 4.20 -14.04
C LEU A 42 14.94 5.37 -14.96
N THR A 43 14.68 5.12 -16.25
CA THR A 43 14.25 6.17 -17.19
C THR A 43 12.78 6.56 -17.03
N LEU A 44 12.00 5.78 -16.27
CA LEU A 44 10.61 6.08 -15.94
C LEU A 44 10.48 7.06 -14.77
N PHE A 45 11.52 7.24 -13.95
CA PHE A 45 11.48 8.21 -12.87
C PHE A 45 11.45 9.64 -13.43
N LYS A 46 10.58 10.47 -12.85
CA LYS A 46 10.42 11.87 -13.25
C LYS A 46 11.69 12.66 -12.92
N ALA A 47 11.91 13.74 -13.67
CA ALA A 47 13.09 14.58 -13.49
C ALA A 47 13.13 15.15 -12.06
N GLY A 48 14.18 14.81 -11.31
CA GLY A 48 14.35 15.23 -9.91
C GLY A 48 13.81 14.25 -8.87
N ALA A 49 13.06 13.22 -9.27
CA ALA A 49 12.52 12.20 -8.36
C ALA A 49 13.64 11.38 -7.69
N VAL A 50 14.76 11.20 -8.41
CA VAL A 50 15.97 10.54 -7.94
C VAL A 50 17.05 11.60 -7.72
N VAL A 51 17.66 11.57 -6.53
CA VAL A 51 18.72 12.47 -6.11
C VAL A 51 20.09 11.83 -6.37
N GLY A 52 20.89 12.47 -7.21
CA GLY A 52 22.18 11.94 -7.62
C GLY A 52 22.05 10.81 -8.64
N ASP A 53 23.11 10.00 -8.74
CA ASP A 53 23.16 8.86 -9.67
C ASP A 53 22.90 7.56 -8.89
N PRO A 54 21.87 6.77 -9.24
CA PRO A 54 21.67 5.44 -8.68
C PRO A 54 22.92 4.57 -8.84
N SER A 55 23.22 3.81 -7.79
CA SER A 55 24.35 2.89 -7.79
C SER A 55 23.85 1.44 -7.87
N THR A 56 24.72 0.51 -8.24
CA THR A 56 24.44 -0.92 -8.20
C THR A 56 25.39 -1.59 -7.21
N VAL A 57 24.82 -2.31 -6.24
CA VAL A 57 25.56 -2.97 -5.16
C VAL A 57 25.22 -4.46 -5.12
N ASP A 58 26.13 -5.28 -4.62
CA ASP A 58 25.84 -6.68 -4.31
C ASP A 58 24.89 -6.76 -3.11
N CYS A 59 23.88 -7.62 -3.18
CA CYS A 59 22.88 -7.79 -2.12
C CYS A 59 22.40 -9.25 -2.01
N THR A 60 22.00 -9.63 -0.80
CA THR A 60 21.35 -10.91 -0.52
C THR A 60 19.86 -10.67 -0.33
N LEU A 61 19.01 -11.41 -1.06
CA LEU A 61 17.56 -11.32 -0.92
C LEU A 61 17.05 -12.19 0.24
N SER A 62 15.79 -11.98 0.64
CA SER A 62 15.15 -12.63 1.78
C SER A 62 15.11 -14.16 1.70
N GLY A 63 15.13 -14.74 0.49
CA GLY A 63 15.25 -16.18 0.24
C GLY A 63 16.69 -16.70 0.15
N GLY A 64 17.69 -15.85 0.39
CA GLY A 64 19.12 -16.17 0.32
C GLY A 64 19.74 -16.11 -1.07
N ALA A 65 19.02 -15.58 -2.07
CA ALA A 65 19.57 -15.37 -3.40
C ALA A 65 20.57 -14.21 -3.39
N GLU A 66 21.79 -14.45 -3.89
CA GLU A 66 22.79 -13.41 -4.11
C GLU A 66 22.56 -12.77 -5.49
N THR A 67 22.43 -11.45 -5.54
CA THR A 67 22.15 -10.69 -6.76
C THR A 67 22.73 -9.28 -6.66
N THR A 68 22.39 -8.43 -7.62
CA THR A 68 22.63 -6.99 -7.57
C THR A 68 21.34 -6.23 -7.24
N CYS A 69 21.47 -5.14 -6.49
CA CYS A 69 20.39 -4.23 -6.15
C CYS A 69 20.75 -2.81 -6.62
N TYR A 70 19.74 -2.06 -7.05
CA TYR A 70 19.87 -0.63 -7.18
C TYR A 70 19.82 0.01 -5.79
N GLU A 71 20.77 0.88 -5.50
CA GLU A 71 20.71 1.83 -4.40
C GLU A 71 20.23 3.17 -4.98
N ILE A 72 18.99 3.53 -4.62
CA ILE A 72 18.30 4.69 -5.18
C ILE A 72 17.97 5.64 -4.04
N THR A 73 18.47 6.87 -4.11
CA THR A 73 18.03 7.95 -3.23
C THR A 73 16.90 8.71 -3.91
N ILE A 74 15.70 8.67 -3.35
CA ILE A 74 14.55 9.44 -3.81
C ILE A 74 14.47 10.81 -3.13
N SER A 75 13.82 11.78 -3.79
CA SER A 75 13.69 13.17 -3.32
C SER A 75 12.93 13.32 -2.02
N GLY A 76 11.98 12.41 -1.72
CA GLY A 76 11.10 12.51 -0.54
C GLY A 76 10.06 13.62 -0.67
N TYR A 77 9.84 14.10 -1.89
CA TYR A 77 8.84 15.10 -2.24
C TYR A 77 8.49 14.94 -3.72
N PRO A 78 7.20 14.93 -4.09
CA PRO A 78 6.79 14.69 -5.46
C PRO A 78 7.21 15.83 -6.38
N THR A 79 7.63 15.48 -7.59
CA THR A 79 8.31 16.43 -8.50
C THR A 79 7.43 17.05 -9.57
N ASP A 80 6.17 16.63 -9.66
CA ASP A 80 5.31 16.93 -10.80
C ASP A 80 3.91 17.43 -10.43
N HIS A 81 3.62 17.55 -9.14
CA HIS A 81 2.40 18.14 -8.62
C HIS A 81 2.68 19.00 -7.39
N GLU A 82 1.73 19.89 -7.07
CA GLU A 82 1.74 20.63 -5.82
C GLU A 82 1.16 19.74 -4.72
N VAL A 83 1.82 19.70 -3.56
CA VAL A 83 1.39 18.92 -2.40
C VAL A 83 0.31 19.70 -1.64
N GLY A 84 -0.70 18.98 -1.15
CA GLY A 84 -1.89 19.58 -0.55
C GLY A 84 -2.95 19.96 -1.60
N PRO A 85 -4.10 20.52 -1.19
CA PRO A 85 -4.47 20.92 0.18
C PRO A 85 -4.69 19.73 1.13
N PHE A 86 -4.78 20.02 2.43
CA PHE A 86 -4.90 19.04 3.50
C PHE A 86 -6.14 19.31 4.36
N CYS A 87 -6.00 20.03 5.47
CA CYS A 87 -7.12 20.29 6.38
C CYS A 87 -7.98 21.46 5.88
N PRO A 88 -9.31 21.37 5.99
CA PRO A 88 -10.19 22.49 5.68
C PRO A 88 -10.04 23.60 6.73
N GLU A 89 -10.04 24.88 6.32
CA GLU A 89 -9.95 26.00 7.27
C GLU A 89 -11.20 26.13 8.17
N THR A 90 -12.37 25.84 7.59
CA THR A 90 -13.67 25.93 8.29
C THR A 90 -14.61 24.79 7.91
N ILE A 91 -15.68 24.60 8.70
CA ILE A 91 -16.78 23.64 8.41
C ILE A 91 -17.63 24.00 7.18
N THR A 92 -17.24 25.04 6.42
CA THR A 92 -17.88 25.43 5.15
C THR A 92 -16.93 25.34 3.96
N THR A 93 -15.69 24.88 4.19
CA THR A 93 -14.69 24.65 3.14
C THR A 93 -15.18 23.53 2.24
N GLY A 94 -15.12 23.74 0.93
CA GLY A 94 -15.47 22.71 -0.06
C GLY A 94 -14.31 21.77 -0.33
N ALA A 95 -14.62 20.61 -0.90
CA ALA A 95 -13.65 19.58 -1.28
C ALA A 95 -12.53 20.08 -2.21
N ASP A 96 -12.75 21.12 -3.02
CA ASP A 96 -11.71 21.69 -3.89
C ASP A 96 -10.58 22.41 -3.14
N LYS A 97 -10.69 22.54 -1.81
CA LYS A 97 -9.74 23.24 -0.93
C LYS A 97 -9.38 22.44 0.31
N ALA A 98 -9.72 21.17 0.33
CA ALA A 98 -9.35 20.23 1.37
C ALA A 98 -8.86 18.95 0.69
N GLY A 99 -8.05 18.17 1.39
CA GLY A 99 -7.63 16.89 0.89
C GLY A 99 -8.66 15.81 1.18
N ILE A 100 -8.18 14.59 1.38
CA ILE A 100 -9.00 13.41 1.62
C ILE A 100 -8.67 12.76 2.96
N TRP A 101 -9.60 11.92 3.41
CA TRP A 101 -9.41 10.99 4.50
C TRP A 101 -9.91 9.62 4.08
N PHE A 102 -9.12 8.57 4.34
CA PHE A 102 -9.57 7.20 4.21
C PHE A 102 -9.35 6.43 5.51
N ASP A 103 -10.39 5.71 5.95
CA ASP A 103 -10.46 5.08 7.26
C ASP A 103 -10.42 3.54 7.21
N GLY A 104 -10.05 2.97 6.06
CA GLY A 104 -10.09 1.52 5.83
C GLY A 104 -11.45 1.01 5.30
N GLU A 105 -12.52 1.81 5.40
CA GLU A 105 -13.85 1.47 4.87
C GLU A 105 -14.22 2.27 3.62
N GLY A 106 -13.75 3.52 3.53
CA GLY A 106 -14.01 4.39 2.39
C GLY A 106 -12.95 5.46 2.20
N VAL A 107 -13.12 6.23 1.13
CA VAL A 107 -12.40 7.49 0.87
C VAL A 107 -13.43 8.61 0.95
N TYR A 108 -13.10 9.68 1.66
CA TYR A 108 -13.96 10.83 1.89
C TYR A 108 -13.20 12.10 1.54
N ASP A 109 -13.89 13.04 0.90
CA ASP A 109 -13.42 14.42 0.85
C ASP A 109 -13.39 14.93 2.31
N LEU A 110 -12.23 15.40 2.77
CA LEU A 110 -12.05 15.93 4.12
C LEU A 110 -12.56 17.37 4.20
N ASP A 111 -13.71 17.64 3.58
CA ASP A 111 -14.28 18.96 3.51
C ASP A 111 -14.87 19.40 4.85
N GLY A 112 -15.34 20.64 4.91
CA GLY A 112 -15.92 21.19 6.12
C GLY A 112 -17.18 20.46 6.59
N GLU A 113 -17.97 19.91 5.66
CA GLU A 113 -19.17 19.14 5.97
C GLU A 113 -18.81 17.79 6.60
N PHE A 114 -17.77 17.13 6.10
CA PHE A 114 -17.24 15.91 6.71
C PHE A 114 -16.78 16.16 8.14
N ILE A 115 -15.97 17.21 8.38
CA ILE A 115 -15.49 17.58 9.72
C ILE A 115 -16.67 17.86 10.68
N ALA A 116 -17.70 18.56 10.22
CA ALA A 116 -18.88 18.85 11.03
C ALA A 116 -19.67 17.59 11.43
N ASN A 117 -19.60 16.53 10.60
CA ASN A 117 -20.38 15.30 10.75
C ASN A 117 -19.60 14.12 11.35
N LEU A 118 -18.35 14.30 11.78
CA LEU A 118 -17.52 13.24 12.37
C LEU A 118 -18.20 12.50 13.53
N ALA A 119 -18.91 13.23 14.41
CA ALA A 119 -19.63 12.65 15.53
C ALA A 119 -20.74 11.68 15.09
N GLU A 120 -21.42 11.97 13.98
CA GLU A 120 -22.43 11.08 13.40
C GLU A 120 -21.76 9.92 12.66
N LYS A 121 -20.74 10.20 11.83
CA LYS A 121 -19.99 9.20 11.06
C LYS A 121 -19.43 8.09 11.96
N TYR A 122 -18.82 8.46 13.07
CA TYR A 122 -18.21 7.52 14.02
C TYR A 122 -19.12 7.19 15.21
N ASN A 123 -20.35 7.71 15.23
CA ASN A 123 -21.32 7.50 16.32
C ASN A 123 -20.72 7.76 17.72
N ASP A 124 -19.99 8.86 17.84
CA ASP A 124 -19.31 9.28 19.05
C ASP A 124 -19.36 10.82 19.20
N SER A 125 -20.05 11.29 20.24
CA SER A 125 -20.17 12.73 20.54
C SER A 125 -18.88 13.38 21.04
N GLY A 126 -17.80 12.62 21.23
CA GLY A 126 -16.48 13.14 21.60
C GLY A 126 -15.78 13.92 20.48
N TRP A 127 -16.19 13.71 19.22
CA TRP A 127 -15.67 14.45 18.07
C TRP A 127 -16.16 15.90 18.05
N GLN A 128 -15.23 16.84 18.15
CA GLN A 128 -15.46 18.29 18.07
C GLN A 128 -14.20 18.99 17.55
N MET A 129 -13.92 18.85 16.25
CA MET A 129 -12.68 19.39 15.63
C MET A 129 -12.78 20.84 15.18
N TYR A 130 -13.75 21.61 15.69
CA TYR A 130 -13.95 23.00 15.31
C TYR A 130 -14.47 23.83 16.48
N ASP A 131 -14.26 25.15 16.41
CA ASP A 131 -14.71 26.11 17.42
C ASP A 131 -16.18 26.55 17.24
N GLU A 132 -16.68 27.41 18.13
CA GLU A 132 -18.06 27.93 18.06
C GLU A 132 -18.37 28.75 16.79
N ASN A 133 -17.34 29.21 16.08
CA ASN A 133 -17.46 29.95 14.83
C ASN A 133 -17.32 29.05 13.60
N GLY A 134 -17.05 27.75 13.78
CA GLY A 134 -16.84 26.80 12.71
C GLY A 134 -15.41 26.79 12.13
N ASN A 135 -14.44 27.40 12.81
CA ASN A 135 -13.03 27.28 12.42
C ASN A 135 -12.52 25.90 12.86
N VAL A 136 -11.88 25.16 11.95
CA VAL A 136 -11.34 23.83 12.25
C VAL A 136 -10.04 23.98 13.03
N PHE A 137 -9.84 23.12 14.03
CA PHE A 137 -8.58 23.04 14.74
C PHE A 137 -7.56 22.31 13.88
N VAL A 138 -6.55 23.04 13.40
CA VAL A 138 -5.50 22.53 12.52
C VAL A 138 -4.12 22.71 13.16
N THR A 139 -3.18 21.85 12.81
CA THR A 139 -1.76 22.05 13.19
C THR A 139 -1.08 23.02 12.24
N ASP A 140 -0.96 24.28 12.64
CA ASP A 140 -0.44 25.39 11.83
C ASP A 140 0.99 25.83 12.20
N THR A 141 1.68 25.02 13.01
CA THR A 141 3.06 25.23 13.44
C THR A 141 3.82 23.92 13.50
N ALA A 142 5.15 23.98 13.38
CA ALA A 142 6.00 22.79 13.50
C ALA A 142 5.84 22.11 14.87
N GLU A 143 5.72 22.88 15.96
CA GLU A 143 5.53 22.34 17.30
C GLU A 143 4.18 21.64 17.48
N ALA A 144 3.11 22.19 16.88
CA ALA A 144 1.80 21.55 16.89
C ALA A 144 1.80 20.26 16.06
N PHE A 145 2.42 20.30 14.88
CA PHE A 145 2.56 19.16 14.00
C PHE A 145 3.35 18.02 14.67
N GLU A 146 4.51 18.29 15.28
CA GLU A 146 5.30 17.27 15.98
C GLU A 146 4.57 16.68 17.21
N ALA A 147 3.78 17.51 17.91
CA ALA A 147 3.02 17.07 19.08
C ALA A 147 1.79 16.21 18.72
N ALA A 148 1.22 16.42 17.53
CA ALA A 148 0.04 15.69 17.05
C ALA A 148 0.39 14.49 16.15
N ALA A 149 1.41 14.58 15.29
CA ALA A 149 1.78 13.55 14.32
C ALA A 149 2.67 12.45 14.94
N ARG A 150 2.23 11.87 16.06
CA ARG A 150 2.93 10.81 16.80
C ARG A 150 1.96 9.80 17.41
N PRO A 151 2.38 8.54 17.65
CA PRO A 151 1.48 7.51 18.21
C PRO A 151 0.86 7.88 19.56
N ASP A 152 1.60 8.61 20.41
CA ASP A 152 1.13 9.12 21.70
C ASP A 152 0.78 10.60 21.56
N VAL A 153 -0.29 10.91 20.84
CA VAL A 153 -0.76 12.28 20.56
C VAL A 153 -0.83 13.09 21.85
N ASP A 154 -0.22 14.28 21.87
CA ASP A 154 -0.33 15.16 23.04
C ASP A 154 -1.82 15.52 23.26
N PRO A 155 -2.36 15.33 24.48
CA PRO A 155 -3.77 15.59 24.77
C PRO A 155 -4.26 16.99 24.38
N ALA A 156 -3.37 17.99 24.27
CA ALA A 156 -3.72 19.32 23.81
C ALA A 156 -4.18 19.37 22.33
N TYR A 157 -3.79 18.38 21.53
CA TYR A 157 -4.11 18.27 20.10
C TYR A 157 -5.11 17.14 19.81
N GLN A 158 -5.80 16.62 20.83
CA GLN A 158 -7.03 15.84 20.58
C GLN A 158 -8.06 16.75 19.90
N ASN A 159 -8.82 16.19 18.96
CA ASN A 159 -9.73 16.91 18.07
C ASN A 159 -9.04 17.89 17.10
N TYR A 160 -7.80 17.62 16.69
CA TYR A 160 -7.14 18.37 15.61
C TYR A 160 -7.09 17.60 14.30
N CYS A 161 -7.38 18.30 13.21
CA CYS A 161 -6.98 17.88 11.89
C CYS A 161 -5.47 18.14 11.76
N ILE A 162 -4.70 17.09 11.53
CA ILE A 162 -3.24 17.14 11.49
C ILE A 162 -2.82 17.40 10.06
N GLU A 163 -2.29 18.60 9.85
CA GLU A 163 -1.67 19.05 8.60
C GLU A 163 -0.17 19.27 8.83
N GLY A 164 0.64 18.74 7.91
CA GLY A 164 2.08 19.00 7.87
C GLY A 164 2.47 19.81 6.64
N SER A 165 3.65 20.40 6.69
CA SER A 165 4.25 21.15 5.59
C SER A 165 5.75 20.87 5.55
N VAL A 166 6.34 20.97 4.36
CA VAL A 166 7.80 20.90 4.20
C VAL A 166 8.51 21.95 5.07
N ASP A 167 7.90 23.13 5.27
CA ASP A 167 8.44 24.21 6.11
C ASP A 167 8.51 23.81 7.60
N TYR A 168 7.78 22.77 8.02
CA TYR A 168 7.78 22.25 9.39
C TYR A 168 8.81 21.12 9.59
N LEU A 169 9.43 20.62 8.52
CA LEU A 169 10.47 19.61 8.58
C LEU A 169 11.82 20.22 8.97
N GLU A 170 12.79 19.35 9.30
CA GLU A 170 14.14 19.79 9.61
C GLU A 170 14.72 20.63 8.45
N ASN A 171 15.16 21.85 8.77
CA ASN A 171 15.67 22.85 7.81
C ASN A 171 14.67 23.35 6.74
N GLY A 172 13.39 22.96 6.79
CA GLY A 172 12.41 23.33 5.77
C GLY A 172 12.67 22.64 4.42
N GLU A 173 13.25 21.43 4.44
CA GLU A 173 13.63 20.68 3.24
C GLU A 173 12.97 19.29 3.22
N PRO A 174 12.70 18.72 2.03
CA PRO A 174 12.29 17.33 1.90
C PRO A 174 13.28 16.34 2.53
N ILE A 175 12.75 15.28 3.15
CA ILE A 175 13.55 14.20 3.71
C ILE A 175 13.80 13.15 2.62
N THR A 176 15.00 13.13 2.06
CA THR A 176 15.40 12.11 1.08
C THR A 176 15.48 10.73 1.72
N SER A 177 15.08 9.69 0.99
CA SER A 177 15.17 8.30 1.44
C SER A 177 16.00 7.46 0.47
N THR A 178 16.87 6.60 0.99
CA THR A 178 17.63 5.65 0.16
C THR A 178 17.05 4.25 0.33
N VAL A 179 16.72 3.60 -0.79
CA VAL A 179 16.16 2.26 -0.83
C VAL A 179 17.07 1.31 -1.61
N LEU A 180 17.08 0.03 -1.24
CA LEU A 180 17.66 -1.02 -2.06
C LEU A 180 16.55 -1.87 -2.68
N ILE A 181 16.57 -1.98 -4.01
CA ILE A 181 15.60 -2.79 -4.74
C ILE A 181 16.35 -3.69 -5.71
N PRO A 182 16.01 -4.99 -5.83
CA PRO A 182 16.69 -5.91 -6.75
C PRO A 182 16.69 -5.37 -8.18
N THR A 183 17.84 -5.42 -8.87
CA THR A 183 17.92 -4.98 -10.27
C THR A 183 17.08 -5.86 -11.21
N SER A 184 16.79 -7.09 -10.78
CA SER A 184 15.87 -8.02 -11.41
C SER A 184 15.06 -8.73 -10.32
N PRO A 185 13.72 -8.70 -10.38
CA PRO A 185 12.88 -9.38 -9.39
C PRO A 185 13.14 -10.88 -9.38
N VAL A 186 13.10 -11.46 -8.17
CA VAL A 186 13.27 -12.89 -7.95
C VAL A 186 12.05 -13.39 -7.21
N ALA A 187 11.28 -14.29 -7.82
CA ALA A 187 10.10 -14.87 -7.18
C ALA A 187 10.43 -15.49 -5.81
N ALA A 188 9.57 -15.25 -4.83
CA ALA A 188 9.58 -15.90 -3.54
C ALA A 188 8.93 -17.30 -3.63
N ALA A 189 9.14 -18.12 -2.60
CA ALA A 189 8.54 -19.46 -2.54
C ALA A 189 7.00 -19.41 -2.33
N ALA A 190 6.52 -18.35 -1.70
CA ALA A 190 5.12 -18.02 -1.49
C ALA A 190 5.01 -16.50 -1.30
N PRO A 191 3.84 -15.90 -1.56
CA PRO A 191 3.64 -14.49 -1.26
C PRO A 191 3.78 -14.15 0.22
N SER A 192 4.15 -12.90 0.49
CA SER A 192 4.31 -12.38 1.85
C SER A 192 3.78 -10.95 1.97
N GLU A 193 3.26 -10.61 3.15
CA GLU A 193 2.94 -9.21 3.47
C GLU A 193 4.19 -8.32 3.34
N PRO A 194 4.06 -7.10 2.79
CA PRO A 194 5.16 -6.14 2.80
C PRO A 194 5.58 -5.81 4.23
N GLN A 195 6.88 -5.66 4.48
CA GLN A 195 7.41 -5.24 5.79
C GLN A 195 7.98 -3.83 5.68
N GLY A 196 7.42 -2.89 6.44
CA GLY A 196 7.81 -1.48 6.36
C GLY A 196 7.34 -0.83 5.05
N ASN A 197 8.21 -0.03 4.43
CA ASN A 197 7.94 0.62 3.15
C ASN A 197 7.62 -0.42 2.08
N GLN A 198 6.55 -0.18 1.32
CA GLN A 198 6.03 -1.11 0.33
C GLN A 198 6.71 -0.91 -1.04
N GLY A 199 7.19 0.30 -1.31
CA GLY A 199 7.84 0.64 -2.57
C GLY A 199 8.22 2.11 -2.69
N VAL A 200 8.47 2.53 -3.93
CA VAL A 200 8.76 3.92 -4.30
C VAL A 200 7.93 4.32 -5.51
N THR A 201 7.46 5.56 -5.54
CA THR A 201 6.76 6.12 -6.68
C THR A 201 7.74 6.68 -7.72
N LEU A 202 7.27 6.82 -8.97
CA LEU A 202 8.08 7.34 -10.08
C LEU A 202 8.33 8.86 -9.96
N ASP A 203 7.57 9.58 -9.16
CA ASP A 203 7.75 11.01 -8.87
C ASP A 203 8.61 11.30 -7.63
N GLY A 204 9.06 10.26 -6.89
CA GLY A 204 10.14 10.36 -5.91
C GLY A 204 9.73 10.30 -4.45
N VAL A 205 8.65 9.58 -4.10
CA VAL A 205 8.18 9.43 -2.72
C VAL A 205 8.11 7.96 -2.29
N ILE A 206 8.17 7.72 -0.98
CA ILE A 206 7.98 6.39 -0.40
C ILE A 206 6.51 5.99 -0.52
N ILE A 207 6.24 4.75 -0.92
CA ILE A 207 4.97 4.07 -0.71
C ILE A 207 5.05 3.41 0.67
N ALA A 208 4.37 3.98 1.66
CA ALA A 208 4.49 3.59 3.05
C ALA A 208 3.58 2.41 3.41
N ALA A 209 3.81 1.85 4.61
CA ALA A 209 2.86 0.93 5.22
C ALA A 209 1.54 1.64 5.55
N SER A 210 0.46 0.88 5.73
CA SER A 210 -0.85 1.39 6.13
C SER A 210 -0.78 2.38 7.29
N ALA A 211 -1.47 3.52 7.16
CA ALA A 211 -1.61 4.47 8.24
C ALA A 211 -2.32 3.80 9.45
N PRO A 212 -1.93 4.10 10.69
CA PRO A 212 -2.53 3.50 11.88
C PRO A 212 -3.90 4.12 12.21
N VAL A 213 -4.90 3.91 11.35
CA VAL A 213 -6.24 4.53 11.43
C VAL A 213 -6.87 4.33 12.81
N ASP A 214 -6.81 3.13 13.38
CA ASP A 214 -7.36 2.86 14.72
C ASP A 214 -6.75 3.75 15.81
N ALA A 215 -5.44 4.03 15.72
CA ALA A 215 -4.76 4.90 16.66
C ALA A 215 -5.12 6.38 16.44
N ILE A 216 -5.22 6.80 15.17
CA ILE A 216 -5.61 8.16 14.77
C ILE A 216 -7.02 8.49 15.26
N LEU A 217 -7.99 7.61 14.99
CA LEU A 217 -9.37 7.75 15.45
C LEU A 217 -9.47 7.62 16.97
N GLY A 218 -8.71 6.72 17.59
CA GLY A 218 -8.65 6.56 19.04
C GLY A 218 -8.11 7.78 19.80
N ALA A 219 -7.31 8.62 19.13
CA ALA A 219 -6.82 9.89 19.65
C ALA A 219 -7.74 11.09 19.33
N TYR A 220 -8.90 10.86 18.69
CA TYR A 220 -9.76 11.91 18.15
C TYR A 220 -9.01 12.86 17.20
N THR A 221 -8.15 12.33 16.35
CA THR A 221 -7.42 13.12 15.34
C THR A 221 -7.78 12.65 13.95
N ILE A 222 -7.47 13.48 12.94
CA ILE A 222 -7.50 13.07 11.54
C ILE A 222 -6.15 13.45 10.95
N ALA A 223 -5.39 12.47 10.47
CA ALA A 223 -4.16 12.73 9.74
C ALA A 223 -4.51 12.92 8.26
N SER A 224 -4.75 14.16 7.84
CA SER A 224 -5.23 14.45 6.50
C SER A 224 -4.23 13.97 5.45
N PHE A 225 -4.75 13.43 4.35
CA PHE A 225 -4.00 13.19 3.12
C PHE A 225 -4.36 14.27 2.10
N ASP A 226 -3.47 14.57 1.18
CA ASP A 226 -3.84 15.35 0.00
C ASP A 226 -4.59 14.48 -1.02
N ASP A 227 -5.09 15.10 -2.08
CA ASP A 227 -5.83 14.40 -3.15
C ASP A 227 -4.97 13.35 -3.88
N CYS A 228 -3.65 13.41 -3.75
CA CYS A 228 -2.72 12.43 -4.30
C CYS A 228 -2.49 11.23 -3.36
N GLY A 229 -3.11 11.24 -2.16
CA GLY A 229 -3.12 10.13 -1.21
C GLY A 229 -1.87 10.05 -0.33
N GLY A 230 -1.09 11.13 -0.24
CA GLY A 230 0.07 11.23 0.63
C GLY A 230 -0.07 12.34 1.68
N HIS A 231 0.85 12.34 2.63
CA HIS A 231 0.96 13.38 3.66
C HIS A 231 2.35 13.45 4.28
N PHE A 232 2.56 14.40 5.19
CA PHE A 232 3.81 14.56 5.92
C PHE A 232 3.81 13.83 7.26
N ASN A 233 4.97 13.29 7.63
CA ASN A 233 5.36 12.99 9.01
C ASN A 233 6.61 13.82 9.38
N PRO A 234 6.78 14.28 10.64
CA PRO A 234 7.94 15.08 11.05
C PRO A 234 9.31 14.44 10.78
N PHE A 235 9.37 13.10 10.76
CA PHE A 235 10.63 12.33 10.68
C PHE A 235 10.80 11.60 9.35
N GLU A 236 9.69 11.26 8.67
CA GLU A 236 9.72 10.53 7.39
C GLU A 236 9.50 11.47 6.19
N GLY A 237 9.02 12.70 6.41
CA GLY A 237 8.70 13.64 5.35
C GLY A 237 7.41 13.24 4.62
N TYR A 238 7.30 13.62 3.35
CA TYR A 238 6.12 13.30 2.55
C TYR A 238 6.15 11.83 2.06
N HIS A 239 5.07 11.10 2.27
CA HIS A 239 4.95 9.69 1.88
C HIS A 239 3.50 9.32 1.54
N LEU A 240 3.35 8.31 0.68
CA LEU A 240 2.09 7.87 0.08
C LEU A 240 1.48 6.70 0.87
N HIS A 241 0.18 6.79 1.18
CA HIS A 241 -0.61 5.71 1.81
C HIS A 241 -1.69 5.12 0.90
N GLY A 242 -2.14 5.88 -0.12
CA GLY A 242 -3.15 5.44 -1.07
C GLY A 242 -2.85 5.95 -2.48
N ALA A 243 -3.07 5.13 -3.50
CA ALA A 243 -2.93 5.55 -4.89
C ALA A 243 -4.28 6.10 -5.41
N THR A 244 -4.35 7.42 -5.60
CA THR A 244 -5.55 8.15 -6.08
C THR A 244 -5.36 8.80 -7.45
N GLY A 245 -4.11 8.86 -7.92
CA GLY A 245 -3.71 9.31 -9.24
C GLY A 245 -3.07 10.68 -9.24
N CYS A 246 -1.75 10.73 -9.46
CA CYS A 246 -0.89 11.92 -9.57
C CYS A 246 0.51 11.53 -10.10
N SER A 247 1.04 10.39 -9.63
CA SER A 247 2.43 9.97 -9.86
C SER A 247 2.63 9.10 -11.11
N GLU A 248 1.57 8.80 -11.85
CA GLU A 248 1.60 7.96 -13.05
C GLU A 248 2.60 8.46 -14.10
N THR A 249 3.24 7.52 -14.79
CA THR A 249 4.12 7.81 -15.93
C THR A 249 3.85 6.87 -17.09
N GLY A 250 3.96 7.41 -18.30
CA GLY A 250 3.76 6.65 -19.53
C GLY A 250 2.29 6.42 -19.87
N THR A 251 2.07 5.52 -20.83
CA THR A 251 0.74 5.09 -21.25
C THR A 251 0.59 3.62 -20.94
N ALA A 252 -0.51 3.25 -20.27
CA ALA A 252 -0.83 1.85 -19.99
C ALA A 252 -1.07 1.06 -21.29
N SER A 253 -0.70 -0.22 -21.28
CA SER A 253 -1.12 -1.17 -22.31
C SER A 253 -2.64 -1.33 -22.33
N GLU A 254 -3.19 -1.84 -23.43
CA GLU A 254 -4.64 -2.09 -23.52
C GLU A 254 -5.08 -3.08 -22.44
N GLY A 255 -6.05 -2.66 -21.62
CA GLY A 255 -6.58 -3.45 -20.53
C GLY A 255 -5.84 -3.26 -19.20
N GLU A 256 -4.74 -2.50 -19.18
CA GLU A 256 -3.95 -2.20 -17.99
C GLU A 256 -4.18 -0.77 -17.50
N THR A 257 -3.85 -0.52 -16.23
CA THR A 257 -3.75 0.84 -15.66
C THR A 257 -2.33 1.37 -15.75
N ALA A 258 -2.15 2.68 -15.61
CA ALA A 258 -0.82 3.29 -15.74
C ALA A 258 0.08 2.91 -14.55
N MET A 259 1.36 2.75 -14.83
CA MET A 259 2.37 2.53 -13.81
C MET A 259 2.64 3.82 -13.02
N PHE A 260 2.79 3.72 -11.70
CA PHE A 260 3.14 4.86 -10.86
C PHE A 260 4.30 4.59 -9.89
N GLY A 261 4.77 3.34 -9.76
CA GLY A 261 5.87 3.02 -8.86
C GLY A 261 6.43 1.61 -9.00
N TYR A 262 7.41 1.29 -8.17
CA TYR A 262 7.98 -0.05 -8.01
C TYR A 262 7.83 -0.52 -6.58
N ALA A 263 7.49 -1.80 -6.40
CA ALA A 263 7.48 -2.47 -5.10
C ALA A 263 8.91 -2.75 -4.62
N MET A 264 9.11 -2.98 -3.32
CA MET A 264 10.44 -3.29 -2.76
C MET A 264 11.06 -4.60 -3.26
N ASP A 265 10.27 -5.50 -3.86
CA ASP A 265 10.77 -6.72 -4.52
C ASP A 265 11.12 -6.50 -6.01
N GLY A 266 10.95 -5.27 -6.49
CA GLY A 266 11.34 -4.80 -7.82
C GLY A 266 10.28 -4.96 -8.91
N TYR A 267 9.09 -5.48 -8.60
CA TYR A 267 8.01 -5.55 -9.59
C TYR A 267 7.32 -4.18 -9.78
N PRO A 268 6.84 -3.86 -11.00
CA PRO A 268 6.05 -2.66 -11.26
C PRO A 268 4.75 -2.63 -10.44
N VAL A 269 4.32 -1.42 -10.07
CA VAL A 269 3.05 -1.14 -9.41
C VAL A 269 2.25 -0.15 -10.26
N HIS A 270 1.08 -0.59 -10.68
CA HIS A 270 0.13 0.15 -11.49
C HIS A 270 -1.01 0.71 -10.64
N SER A 271 -1.66 1.77 -11.11
CA SER A 271 -2.79 2.40 -10.43
C SER A 271 -3.92 1.39 -10.21
N PRO A 272 -4.81 1.60 -9.22
CA PRO A 272 -5.91 0.67 -8.99
C PRO A 272 -6.84 0.60 -10.19
N TYR A 273 -7.36 -0.59 -10.49
CA TYR A 273 -8.53 -0.70 -11.36
C TYR A 273 -9.75 -0.10 -10.70
N SER A 274 -10.63 0.50 -11.51
CA SER A 274 -12.00 0.80 -11.07
C SER A 274 -12.79 -0.48 -10.82
N GLU A 275 -13.86 -0.39 -10.03
CA GLU A 275 -14.77 -1.53 -9.77
C GLU A 275 -15.32 -2.15 -11.06
N ALA A 276 -15.53 -1.34 -12.10
CA ALA A 276 -16.03 -1.80 -13.40
C ALA A 276 -14.97 -2.57 -14.19
N GLU A 277 -13.70 -2.16 -14.10
CA GLU A 277 -12.58 -2.84 -14.76
C GLU A 277 -12.25 -4.17 -14.09
N LEU A 278 -12.30 -4.22 -12.75
CA LEU A 278 -12.11 -5.45 -11.96
C LEU A 278 -13.03 -6.60 -12.39
N ALA A 279 -14.22 -6.31 -12.94
CA ALA A 279 -15.12 -7.33 -13.45
C ALA A 279 -14.59 -8.07 -14.70
N ASN A 280 -13.58 -7.53 -15.38
CA ASN A 280 -13.06 -8.03 -16.65
C ASN A 280 -11.60 -8.50 -16.59
N VAL A 281 -10.94 -8.37 -15.43
CA VAL A 281 -9.55 -8.79 -15.22
C VAL A 281 -9.48 -9.93 -14.22
N GLN A 282 -8.42 -10.74 -14.30
CA GLN A 282 -8.15 -11.83 -13.37
C GLN A 282 -6.83 -11.55 -12.66
N LEU A 283 -6.94 -11.13 -11.42
CA LEU A 283 -5.81 -10.86 -10.55
C LEU A 283 -5.56 -12.04 -9.62
N ASP A 284 -4.31 -12.22 -9.21
CA ASP A 284 -3.91 -13.16 -8.19
C ASP A 284 -4.19 -12.64 -6.77
N GLU A 285 -3.76 -13.40 -5.75
CA GLU A 285 -3.98 -13.03 -4.35
C GLU A 285 -3.25 -11.75 -3.90
N CYS A 286 -2.22 -11.31 -4.64
CA CYS A 286 -1.50 -10.06 -4.39
C CYS A 286 -2.00 -8.90 -5.26
N ASN A 287 -3.17 -9.04 -5.87
CA ASN A 287 -3.74 -8.02 -6.76
C ASN A 287 -2.86 -7.74 -7.99
N GLY A 288 -2.10 -8.74 -8.45
CA GLY A 288 -1.25 -8.66 -9.64
C GLY A 288 -1.62 -9.70 -10.70
N HIS A 289 -1.00 -9.58 -11.88
CA HIS A 289 -1.09 -10.58 -12.94
C HIS A 289 0.10 -10.48 -13.89
N THR A 290 0.18 -11.39 -14.87
CA THR A 290 1.24 -11.40 -15.89
C THR A 290 0.66 -11.19 -17.28
N THR A 291 1.23 -10.25 -18.03
CA THR A 291 0.96 -10.08 -19.46
C THR A 291 2.20 -10.33 -20.31
N GLU A 292 2.00 -10.56 -21.61
CA GLU A 292 3.13 -10.70 -22.55
C GLU A 292 3.87 -9.36 -22.74
N ALA A 293 3.17 -8.23 -22.63
CA ALA A 293 3.72 -6.91 -22.88
C ALA A 293 4.56 -6.38 -21.69
N GLU A 294 4.10 -6.59 -20.46
CA GLU A 294 4.65 -5.93 -19.27
C GLU A 294 5.24 -6.92 -18.26
N GLY A 295 5.06 -8.23 -18.48
CA GLY A 295 5.43 -9.25 -17.51
C GLY A 295 4.53 -9.20 -16.28
N TYR A 296 5.02 -9.69 -15.14
CA TYR A 296 4.28 -9.60 -13.89
C TYR A 296 4.33 -8.18 -13.31
N HIS A 297 3.19 -7.68 -12.88
CA HIS A 297 3.06 -6.40 -12.19
C HIS A 297 1.87 -6.44 -11.21
N TYR A 298 1.93 -5.57 -10.20
CA TYR A 298 0.84 -5.35 -9.26
C TYR A 298 -0.08 -4.24 -9.75
N HIS A 299 -1.35 -4.30 -9.33
CA HIS A 299 -2.18 -3.13 -9.24
C HIS A 299 -2.32 -2.74 -7.77
N ALA A 300 -2.24 -1.44 -7.49
CA ALA A 300 -2.53 -0.94 -6.16
C ALA A 300 -3.97 -1.31 -5.75
N ASN A 301 -4.21 -1.50 -4.46
CA ASN A 301 -5.58 -1.52 -3.97
C ASN A 301 -6.24 -0.15 -4.14
N SER A 302 -7.57 -0.11 -4.07
CA SER A 302 -8.26 1.17 -3.87
C SER A 302 -7.75 1.83 -2.58
N ALA A 303 -7.60 3.16 -2.60
CA ALA A 303 -7.12 3.94 -1.45
C ALA A 303 -7.96 3.69 -0.17
N ALA A 304 -9.24 3.36 -0.34
CA ALA A 304 -10.14 2.97 0.76
C ALA A 304 -9.55 1.87 1.66
N LYS A 305 -8.77 0.92 1.10
CA LYS A 305 -8.15 -0.16 1.89
C LYS A 305 -7.01 0.30 2.79
N ASN A 306 -6.52 1.53 2.63
CA ASN A 306 -5.36 2.05 3.38
C ASN A 306 -4.13 1.11 3.26
N GLN A 307 -3.91 0.53 2.08
CA GLN A 307 -2.77 -0.36 1.82
C GLN A 307 -2.54 -0.38 0.31
N VAL A 308 -1.46 0.24 -0.18
CA VAL A 308 -1.20 0.30 -1.62
C VAL A 308 -0.94 -1.09 -2.21
N ILE A 309 -0.02 -1.86 -1.62
CA ILE A 309 0.40 -3.18 -2.11
C ILE A 309 -0.13 -4.27 -1.19
N GLN A 310 -0.93 -5.19 -1.75
CA GLN A 310 -1.61 -6.25 -1.00
C GLN A 310 -0.63 -7.29 -0.44
N CYS A 311 0.30 -7.78 -1.26
CA CYS A 311 1.41 -8.64 -0.87
C CYS A 311 2.50 -8.62 -1.92
N LEU A 312 3.67 -9.14 -1.57
CA LEU A 312 4.84 -9.28 -2.44
C LEU A 312 4.97 -10.74 -2.89
N VAL A 313 5.20 -10.95 -4.18
CA VAL A 313 5.44 -12.26 -4.80
C VAL A 313 6.93 -12.48 -5.07
N GLY A 314 7.73 -11.42 -5.02
CA GLY A 314 9.18 -11.46 -5.09
C GLY A 314 9.85 -11.41 -3.73
N GLN A 315 11.16 -11.64 -3.76
CA GLN A 315 12.04 -11.51 -2.60
C GLN A 315 12.53 -10.06 -2.51
N THR A 316 12.40 -9.46 -1.33
CA THR A 316 13.02 -8.19 -0.97
C THR A 316 14.45 -8.40 -0.49
N VAL A 317 15.22 -7.31 -0.36
CA VAL A 317 16.57 -7.36 0.21
C VAL A 317 16.50 -7.74 1.70
N ALA A 318 17.41 -8.63 2.13
CA ALA A 318 17.42 -9.13 3.49
C ALA A 318 17.90 -8.05 4.49
N GLY A 319 17.13 -7.82 5.55
CA GLY A 319 17.50 -6.93 6.66
C GLY A 319 17.02 -5.47 6.53
N GLU A 320 16.26 -5.14 5.49
CA GLU A 320 15.73 -3.77 5.28
C GLU A 320 14.46 -3.46 6.10
N GLY A 321 13.87 -4.45 6.77
CA GLY A 321 12.66 -4.29 7.60
C GLY A 321 12.82 -3.48 8.89
N ASP A 322 13.94 -2.78 9.08
CA ASP A 322 14.28 -2.04 10.32
C ASP A 322 14.62 -0.55 10.06
N GLY A 323 14.52 -0.09 8.81
CA GLY A 323 14.89 1.28 8.43
C GLY A 323 13.69 2.15 8.06
N GLY A 324 12.98 2.70 9.06
CA GLY A 324 12.05 3.81 8.81
C GLY A 324 10.94 4.00 9.84
N GLY A 325 10.28 2.94 10.28
CA GLY A 325 9.13 3.08 11.18
C GLY A 325 9.52 3.35 12.63
N PRO A 326 8.85 4.26 13.37
CA PRO A 326 8.95 4.28 14.83
C PRO A 326 8.54 2.90 15.36
N PRO A 327 9.18 2.40 16.44
CA PRO A 327 8.84 1.11 17.00
C PRO A 327 7.34 1.12 17.35
N ALA A 328 6.61 0.12 16.85
CA ALA A 328 5.30 -0.21 17.38
C ALA A 328 5.45 -0.33 18.89
N GLY A 329 4.99 0.70 19.61
CA GLY A 329 5.09 0.79 21.05
C GLY A 329 4.29 -0.34 21.66
N GLY A 330 4.97 -1.45 21.96
CA GLY A 330 4.40 -2.56 22.68
C GLY A 330 3.78 -2.04 23.98
N VAL A 331 2.47 -2.17 24.10
CA VAL A 331 1.72 -1.85 25.31
C VAL A 331 2.37 -2.62 26.47
N PRO A 332 2.90 -1.96 27.52
CA PRO A 332 3.27 -2.68 28.73
C PRO A 332 1.98 -3.27 29.30
N ALA A 333 1.95 -4.58 29.48
CA ALA A 333 0.84 -5.29 30.11
C ALA A 333 0.49 -4.60 31.45
N GLY A 334 -0.57 -3.80 31.43
CA GLY A 334 -1.09 -3.10 32.60
C GLY A 334 -1.57 -4.13 33.62
N GLY A 335 -0.85 -4.22 34.73
CA GLY A 335 -1.23 -5.02 35.88
C GLY A 335 -2.60 -4.60 36.41
N ALA A 336 -3.43 -5.60 36.73
CA ALA A 336 -4.76 -5.42 37.30
C ALA A 336 -4.73 -4.52 38.55
N PRO A 337 -5.72 -3.63 38.73
CA PRO A 337 -5.84 -2.84 39.96
C PRO A 337 -6.18 -3.75 41.13
N GLY A 338 -5.26 -3.83 42.10
CA GLY A 338 -5.49 -4.48 43.38
C GLY A 338 -6.45 -3.65 44.23
N ASN A 339 -7.50 -4.30 44.71
CA ASN A 339 -8.37 -3.79 45.77
C ASN A 339 -7.57 -3.50 47.05
N ASN A 340 -7.68 -2.29 47.56
CA ASN A 340 -7.81 -1.99 49.00
C ASN A 340 -8.30 -0.56 49.21
#